data_AF-A0A922ZSB2-F1
#
_entry.id   AF-A0A922ZSB2-F1
#
_cell.length_a   1.000
_cell.length_b   1.000
_cell.length_c   1.000
_cell.angle_alpha   90.00
_cell.angle_beta   90.00
_cell.angle_gamma   90.00
#
_symmetry.space_group_name_H-M   'P 1'
#
loop_
_entity.id
_entity.type
_entity.pdbx_description
1 polymer ?
#
loop_
_entity_poly.entity_id
_entity_poly.type
_entity_poly.pdbx_seq_one_letter_code
_entity_poly.pdbx_strand_id
1 'polypeptide(L)'
;MMNRPRTGVTLTWIARILMIAFILFLTMFSLDVFEMEGTFLEKLGGFVMHSIPSLILVVVLLVSWRNPLLGGVLTLASAAALMLRWRLWEILEFATMILPLVVVGILFIAAHFVSKKRVPGSSS
;
A
#
# COMPACT_ATOMS: atom_id res chain seq x y z
N MET A 1 7.09 24.72 -25.48
CA MET A 1 6.51 24.92 -24.13
C MET A 1 6.60 23.61 -23.37
N MET A 2 7.55 23.47 -22.44
CA MET A 2 7.78 22.24 -21.69
C MET A 2 6.86 22.24 -20.47
N ASN A 3 5.82 21.41 -20.49
CA ASN A 3 4.88 21.23 -19.38
C ASN A 3 5.66 20.64 -18.20
N ARG A 4 6.14 21.47 -17.26
CA ARG A 4 6.80 20.98 -16.06
C ARG A 4 5.77 20.14 -15.28
N PRO A 5 5.95 18.81 -15.15
CA PRO A 5 4.99 18.01 -14.42
C PRO A 5 4.88 18.56 -12.99
N ARG A 6 3.65 18.68 -12.50
CA ARG A 6 3.37 19.03 -11.11
C ARG A 6 3.92 17.88 -10.25
N THR A 7 5.20 17.97 -9.87
CA THR A 7 5.96 16.85 -9.27
C THR A 7 5.26 16.20 -8.08
N GLY A 8 4.54 16.96 -7.24
CA GLY A 8 3.75 16.41 -6.13
C GLY A 8 2.54 15.56 -6.59
N VAL A 9 1.88 15.96 -7.69
CA VAL A 9 0.80 15.18 -8.30
C VAL A 9 1.36 13.89 -8.91
N THR A 10 2.48 13.99 -9.63
CA THR A 10 3.17 12.82 -10.21
C THR A 10 3.58 11.81 -9.14
N LEU A 11 4.15 12.27 -8.02
CA LEU A 11 4.60 11.38 -6.94
C LEU A 11 3.43 10.68 -6.23
N THR A 12 2.30 11.39 -6.06
CA THR A 12 1.08 10.80 -5.48
C THR A 12 0.52 9.70 -6.39
N TRP A 13 0.51 9.91 -7.71
CA TRP A 13 0.07 8.88 -8.66
C TRP A 13 1.02 7.67 -8.71
N ILE A 14 2.34 7.90 -8.66
CA ILE A 14 3.33 6.82 -8.57
C ILE A 14 3.08 5.98 -7.30
N ALA A 15 2.91 6.62 -6.14
CA ALA A 15 2.63 5.92 -4.88
C ALA A 15 1.34 5.08 -4.97
N ARG A 16 0.28 5.61 -5.59
CA ARG A 16 -0.99 4.89 -5.80
C ARG A 16 -0.85 3.69 -6.73
N ILE A 17 -0.15 3.85 -7.86
CA ILE A 17 0.08 2.75 -8.81
C ILE A 17 0.88 1.64 -8.14
N LEU A 18 1.94 1.98 -7.42
CA LEU A 18 2.74 1.01 -6.67
C LEU A 18 1.91 0.31 -5.59
N MET A 19 1.05 1.04 -4.87
CA MET A 19 0.17 0.46 -3.87
C MET A 19 -0.86 -0.50 -4.48
N ILE A 20 -1.46 -0.14 -5.63
CA ILE A 20 -2.38 -1.03 -6.37
C ILE A 20 -1.63 -2.29 -6.82
N ALA A 21 -0.44 -2.14 -7.42
CA ALA A 21 0.36 -3.28 -7.86
C ALA A 21 0.70 -4.21 -6.68
N PHE A 22 1.04 -3.64 -5.52
CA PHE A 22 1.32 -4.41 -4.31
C PHE A 22 0.08 -5.13 -3.75
N ILE A 23 -1.09 -4.50 -3.75
CA ILE A 23 -2.36 -5.13 -3.36
C ILE A 23 -2.67 -6.32 -4.28
N LEU A 24 -2.51 -6.16 -5.59
CA LEU A 24 -2.72 -7.24 -6.55
C LEU A 24 -1.74 -8.39 -6.31
N PHE A 25 -0.45 -8.07 -6.12
CA PHE A 25 0.57 -9.06 -5.78
C PHE A 25 0.21 -9.85 -4.51
N LEU A 26 -0.21 -9.18 -3.43
CA LEU A 26 -0.64 -9.86 -2.20
C LEU A 26 -1.88 -10.73 -2.41
N THR A 27 -2.85 -10.27 -3.21
CA THR A 27 -4.06 -11.02 -3.51
C THR A 27 -3.77 -12.30 -4.31
N MET A 28 -2.69 -12.33 -5.11
CA MET A 28 -2.28 -13.55 -5.82
C MET A 28 -1.93 -14.70 -4.86
N PHE A 29 -1.38 -14.41 -3.68
CA PHE A 29 -1.11 -15.46 -2.69
C PHE A 29 -2.39 -16.12 -2.18
N SER A 30 -3.49 -15.37 -2.09
CA SER A 30 -4.78 -15.92 -1.65
C SER A 30 -5.43 -16.89 -2.65
N LEU A 31 -4.93 -16.95 -3.88
CA LEU A 31 -5.43 -17.87 -4.90
C LEU A 31 -5.05 -19.33 -4.62
N ASP A 32 -4.07 -19.58 -3.75
CA ASP A 32 -3.64 -20.92 -3.33
C ASP A 32 -4.79 -21.76 -2.73
N VAL A 33 -5.77 -21.12 -2.09
CA VAL A 33 -6.99 -21.74 -1.56
C VAL A 33 -7.77 -22.48 -2.64
N PHE A 34 -7.70 -22.06 -3.90
CA PHE A 34 -8.42 -22.74 -4.98
C PHE A 34 -7.81 -24.10 -5.34
N GLU A 35 -6.55 -24.35 -4.97
CA GLU A 35 -5.88 -25.65 -5.14
C GLU A 35 -6.22 -26.66 -4.04
N MET A 36 -6.77 -26.20 -2.91
CA MET A 36 -7.15 -27.05 -1.78
C MET A 36 -8.44 -27.85 -2.08
N GLU A 37 -8.71 -28.90 -1.30
CA GLU A 37 -9.98 -29.62 -1.37
C GLU A 37 -11.13 -28.78 -0.78
N GLY A 38 -12.34 -28.94 -1.31
CA GLY A 38 -13.53 -28.26 -0.81
C GLY A 38 -14.50 -27.84 -1.92
N THR A 39 -15.70 -27.47 -1.51
CA THR A 39 -16.72 -26.90 -2.40
C THR A 39 -16.32 -25.52 -2.90
N PHE A 40 -16.92 -25.07 -4.00
CA PHE A 40 -16.67 -23.74 -4.55
C PHE A 40 -16.92 -22.62 -3.52
N LEU A 41 -17.96 -22.76 -2.68
CA LEU A 41 -18.32 -21.75 -1.69
C LEU A 41 -17.32 -21.69 -0.54
N GLU A 42 -16.79 -22.84 -0.10
CA GLU A 42 -15.73 -22.92 0.91
C GLU A 42 -14.44 -22.27 0.40
N LYS A 43 -14.07 -22.55 -0.86
CA LYS A 43 -12.91 -21.92 -1.51
C LYS A 43 -13.05 -20.40 -1.62
N LEU A 44 -14.24 -19.93 -2.00
CA LEU A 44 -14.53 -18.49 -2.08
C LEU A 44 -14.43 -17.82 -0.70
N GLY A 45 -14.97 -18.47 0.35
CA GLY A 45 -14.83 -18.00 1.73
C GLY A 45 -13.37 -17.95 2.18
N GLY A 46 -12.60 -19.00 1.91
CA GLY A 46 -11.18 -19.07 2.21
C GLY A 46 -10.35 -18.02 1.46
N PHE A 47 -10.67 -17.74 0.20
CA PHE A 47 -10.04 -16.69 -0.60
C PHE A 47 -10.25 -15.30 0.04
N VAL A 48 -11.48 -14.98 0.46
CA VAL A 48 -11.79 -13.70 1.13
C VAL A 48 -11.04 -13.58 2.45
N MET A 49 -10.98 -14.67 3.24
CA MET A 49 -10.25 -14.70 4.51
C MET A 49 -8.73 -14.53 4.33
N HIS A 50 -8.13 -15.20 3.35
CA HIS A 50 -6.71 -15.02 3.02
C HIS A 50 -6.42 -13.65 2.41
N SER A 51 -7.41 -13.02 1.77
CA SER A 51 -7.27 -11.68 1.18
C SER A 51 -7.45 -10.55 2.20
N ILE A 52 -7.73 -10.83 3.48
CA ILE A 52 -7.90 -9.79 4.52
C ILE A 52 -6.74 -8.77 4.54
N PRO A 53 -5.45 -9.17 4.49
CA PRO A 53 -4.34 -8.22 4.43
C PRO A 53 -4.45 -7.27 3.23
N SER A 54 -4.79 -7.79 2.05
CA SER A 54 -4.99 -7.01 0.83
C SER A 54 -6.20 -6.07 0.96
N LEU A 55 -7.30 -6.53 1.55
CA LEU A 55 -8.51 -5.72 1.76
C LEU A 55 -8.26 -4.54 2.70
N ILE A 56 -7.47 -4.74 3.77
CA ILE A 56 -7.04 -3.63 4.65
C ILE A 56 -6.29 -2.58 3.85
N LEU A 57 -5.35 -3.01 2.99
CA LEU A 57 -4.60 -2.08 2.14
C LEU A 57 -5.47 -1.38 1.10
N VAL A 58 -6.52 -2.01 0.57
CA VAL A 58 -7.52 -1.33 -0.27
C VAL A 58 -8.19 -0.19 0.51
N VAL A 59 -8.57 -0.41 1.76
CA VAL A 59 -9.16 0.67 2.59
C VAL A 59 -8.15 1.81 2.80
N VAL A 60 -6.89 1.49 3.10
CA VAL A 60 -5.83 2.50 3.23
C VAL A 60 -5.62 3.28 1.93
N LEU A 61 -5.62 2.57 0.79
CA LEU A 61 -5.54 3.14 -0.54
C LEU A 61 -6.69 4.15 -0.73
N LEU A 62 -7.94 3.78 -0.46
CA LEU A 62 -9.09 4.68 -0.57
C LEU A 62 -8.97 5.92 0.33
N VAL A 63 -8.48 5.77 1.56
CA VAL A 63 -8.23 6.90 2.47
C VAL A 63 -7.13 7.84 1.91
N SER A 64 -6.10 7.27 1.28
CA SER A 64 -5.01 8.04 0.65
C SER A 64 -5.47 8.94 -0.51
N TRP A 65 -6.66 8.68 -1.10
CA TRP A 65 -7.21 9.53 -2.17
C TRP A 65 -7.59 10.91 -1.64
N ARG A 66 -8.09 10.97 -0.40
CA ARG A 66 -8.49 12.21 0.28
C ARG A 66 -7.32 12.84 1.01
N ASN A 67 -6.46 12.04 1.65
CA ASN A 67 -5.31 12.54 2.40
C ASN A 67 -4.08 11.63 2.21
N PRO A 68 -3.12 12.04 1.35
CA PRO A 68 -1.89 11.27 1.10
C PRO A 68 -1.03 11.02 2.35
N LEU A 69 -1.02 11.96 3.31
CA LEU A 69 -0.26 11.79 4.55
C LEU A 69 -0.86 10.69 5.42
N LEU A 70 -2.18 10.73 5.61
CA LEU A 70 -2.90 9.71 6.38
C LEU A 70 -2.76 8.35 5.71
N GLY A 71 -2.84 8.29 4.37
CA GLY A 71 -2.56 7.08 3.60
C GLY A 71 -1.16 6.53 3.88
N GLY A 72 -0.13 7.36 3.80
CA GLY A 72 1.25 6.94 4.07
C GLY A 72 1.47 6.43 5.51
N VAL A 73 0.92 7.13 6.50
CA VAL A 73 1.00 6.73 7.92
C VAL A 73 0.29 5.39 8.14
N LEU A 74 -0.91 5.20 7.60
CA LEU A 74 -1.65 3.94 7.71
C LEU A 74 -0.95 2.78 6.99
N THR A 75 -0.32 3.04 5.84
CA THR A 75 0.48 2.05 5.12
C THR A 75 1.68 1.61 5.96
N LEU A 76 2.40 2.55 6.59
CA LEU A 76 3.51 2.22 7.50
C LEU A 76 3.04 1.50 8.76
N ALA A 77 1.91 1.91 9.34
CA ALA A 77 1.31 1.22 10.47
C ALA A 77 0.92 -0.23 10.11
N SER A 78 0.41 -0.46 8.90
CA SER A 78 0.11 -1.80 8.39
C SER A 78 1.38 -2.64 8.26
N ALA A 79 2.48 -2.07 7.74
CA ALA A 79 3.77 -2.75 7.69
C ALA A 79 4.30 -3.10 9.08
N ALA A 80 4.21 -2.18 10.04
CA ALA A 80 4.62 -2.42 11.42
C ALA A 80 3.76 -3.49 12.10
N ALA A 81 2.43 -3.48 11.89
CA ALA A 81 1.55 -4.50 12.43
C ALA A 81 1.89 -5.92 11.92
N LEU A 82 2.26 -6.03 10.64
CA LEU A 82 2.76 -7.29 10.07
C LEU A 82 4.11 -7.71 10.70
N MET A 83 5.01 -6.76 10.95
CA MET A 83 6.29 -7.04 11.63
C MET A 83 6.10 -7.54 13.07
N LEU A 84 5.20 -6.94 13.86
CA LEU A 84 4.99 -7.30 15.27
C LEU A 84 4.43 -8.72 15.45
N ARG A 85 3.83 -9.30 14.41
CA ARG A 85 3.26 -10.63 14.45
C ARG A 85 4.30 -11.75 14.42
N TRP A 86 5.52 -11.47 13.95
CA TRP A 86 6.52 -12.50 13.65
C TRP A 86 7.83 -12.35 14.42
N ARG A 87 8.52 -13.48 14.55
CA ARG A 87 9.78 -13.59 15.29
C ARG A 87 10.94 -13.15 14.40
N LEU A 88 12.01 -12.59 14.99
CA LEU A 88 13.16 -11.99 14.27
C LEU A 88 13.75 -12.83 13.11
N TRP A 89 13.71 -14.16 13.20
CA TRP A 89 14.22 -15.09 12.20
C TRP A 89 13.31 -15.20 10.97
N GLU A 90 12.00 -15.03 11.14
CA GLU A 90 10.98 -15.05 10.07
C GLU A 90 10.89 -13.71 9.34
N ILE A 91 11.37 -12.61 9.97
CA ILE A 91 11.35 -11.27 9.39
C ILE A 91 12.17 -11.20 8.10
N LEU A 92 13.26 -11.97 7.98
CA LEU A 92 14.09 -11.99 6.76
C LEU A 92 13.35 -12.61 5.58
N GLU A 93 12.58 -13.68 5.80
CA GLU A 93 11.78 -14.34 4.77
C GLU A 93 10.62 -13.43 4.33
N PHE A 94 10.02 -12.74 5.29
CA PHE A 94 8.93 -11.79 5.06
C PHE A 94 9.36 -10.37 4.67
N ALA A 95 10.65 -10.09 4.66
CA ALA A 95 11.20 -8.80 4.24
C ALA A 95 10.76 -8.46 2.81
N THR A 96 10.57 -9.47 1.95
CA THR A 96 10.06 -9.33 0.59
C THR A 96 8.65 -8.75 0.52
N MET A 97 7.79 -9.02 1.50
CA MET A 97 6.45 -8.44 1.61
C MET A 97 6.45 -7.09 2.32
N ILE A 98 7.31 -6.93 3.32
CA ILE A 98 7.34 -5.73 4.17
C ILE A 98 8.00 -4.55 3.45
N LEU A 99 9.12 -4.80 2.75
CA LEU A 99 9.93 -3.76 2.14
C LEU A 99 9.17 -2.94 1.08
N PRO A 100 8.41 -3.54 0.14
CA PRO A 100 7.62 -2.77 -0.82
C PRO A 100 6.56 -1.91 -0.13
N LEU A 101 5.94 -2.41 0.95
CA LEU A 101 4.92 -1.68 1.69
C LEU A 101 5.52 -0.45 2.41
N VAL A 102 6.70 -0.60 3.01
CA VAL A 102 7.45 0.51 3.61
C VAL A 102 7.82 1.56 2.57
N VAL A 103 8.32 1.14 1.40
CA VAL A 103 8.65 2.05 0.29
C VAL A 103 7.42 2.84 -0.17
N VAL A 104 6.28 2.18 -0.35
CA VAL A 104 5.01 2.83 -0.70
C VAL A 104 4.57 3.84 0.36
N GLY A 105 4.66 3.49 1.65
CA GLY A 105 4.34 4.38 2.76
C GLY A 105 5.22 5.65 2.77
N ILE A 106 6.52 5.50 2.59
CA ILE A 106 7.47 6.62 2.51
C ILE A 106 7.16 7.51 1.30
N LEU A 107 6.83 6.93 0.15
CA LEU A 107 6.47 7.68 -1.06
C LEU A 107 5.20 8.53 -0.86
N PHE A 108 4.18 8.00 -0.17
CA PHE A 108 2.97 8.77 0.16
C PHE A 108 3.28 9.97 1.06
N ILE A 109 4.10 9.78 2.08
CA ILE A 109 4.52 10.85 2.99
C ILE A 109 5.35 11.89 2.23
N ALA A 110 6.32 11.46 1.43
CA ALA A 110 7.14 12.35 0.61
C ALA A 110 6.28 13.16 -0.38
N ALA A 111 5.28 12.54 -1.01
CA ALA A 111 4.35 13.20 -1.91
C ALA A 111 3.56 14.32 -1.22
N HIS A 112 3.16 14.12 0.04
CA HIS A 112 2.50 15.16 0.83
C HIS A 112 3.41 16.37 1.08
N PHE A 113 4.66 16.16 1.50
CA PHE A 113 5.57 17.29 1.76
C PHE A 113 6.01 18.01 0.48
N VAL A 114 6.23 17.30 -0.62
CA VAL A 114 6.59 17.90 -1.92
C VAL A 114 5.43 18.70 -2.52
N SER A 115 4.18 18.28 -2.30
CA SER A 115 3.01 19.04 -2.73
C SER A 115 2.78 20.29 -1.86
N LYS A 116 3.08 20.24 -0.56
CA LYS A 116 2.94 21.38 0.37
C LYS A 116 4.02 22.45 0.20
N LYS A 117 5.27 22.08 -0.15
CA LYS A 117 6.39 23.02 -0.38
C LYS A 117 6.21 23.96 -1.59
N ARG A 118 5.12 23.86 -2.34
CA ARG A 118 4.80 24.78 -3.45
C ARG A 118 3.78 25.87 -3.12
N VAL A 119 3.36 26.01 -1.86
CA VAL A 119 2.72 27.24 -1.36
C VAL A 119 3.58 27.93 -0.29
N PRO A 120 4.75 28.48 -0.66
CA PRO A 120 5.28 29.66 0.00
C PRO A 120 5.36 30.77 -1.05
N GLY A 121 4.37 31.66 -1.05
CA GLY A 121 4.38 32.89 -1.86
C GLY A 121 3.27 32.98 -2.90
N SER A 122 2.04 33.22 -2.47
CA SER A 122 1.28 34.29 -3.11
C SER A 122 1.92 35.60 -2.64
N SER A 123 2.85 36.12 -3.45
CA SER A 123 3.41 37.46 -3.28
C SER A 123 2.33 38.51 -3.48
N SER A 124 2.54 39.65 -2.81
CA SER A 124 1.87 40.96 -2.87
C SER A 124 0.45 41.05 -2.31
#